data_AF-A0A1G2F4E1-F1
#
_entry.id   AF-A0A1G2F4E1-F1
#
_cell.length_a   1.000
_cell.length_b   1.000
_cell.length_c   1.000
_cell.angle_alpha   90.00
_cell.angle_beta   90.00
_cell.angle_gamma   90.00
#
_symmetry.space_group_name_H-M   'P 1'
#
loop_
_entity.id
_entity.type
_entity.pdbx_description
1 polymer ?
#
loop_
_entity_poly.entity_id
_entity_poly.type
_entity_poly.pdbx_seq_one_letter_code
_entity_poly.pdbx_strand_id
1 'polypeptide(L)'
;MIEQFKGEKGPAPENLENQKHRELQEAMDEENRIMTEIEKVFANTPDKVEAEKIILENWAPLMDEAMKKSGEAQKAWSDAMREAYEREKKELDDMEKDLNKG
;
A
#
# COMPACT_ATOMS: atom_id res chain seq x y z
N MET A 1 4.93 5.70 49.75
CA MET A 1 5.70 5.31 48.55
C MET A 1 4.70 4.69 47.59
N ILE A 2 4.32 5.41 46.54
CA ILE A 2 3.38 4.91 45.53
C ILE A 2 4.22 4.39 44.36
N GLU A 3 3.99 3.11 44.05
CA GLU A 3 4.65 2.33 43.02
C GLU A 3 4.57 3.02 41.66
N GLN A 4 5.71 3.06 40.97
CA GLN A 4 5.82 3.52 39.60
C GLN A 4 5.26 2.43 38.68
N PHE A 5 4.09 2.68 38.09
CA PHE A 5 3.54 1.85 37.03
C PHE A 5 4.40 2.02 35.76
N LYS A 6 5.42 1.16 35.60
CA LYS A 6 6.06 0.89 34.32
C LYS A 6 5.15 -0.02 33.50
N GLY A 7 4.12 0.59 32.89
CA GLY A 7 3.46 -0.04 31.76
C GLY A 7 4.39 0.06 30.56
N GLU A 8 5.15 -0.99 30.28
CA GLU A 8 5.66 -1.24 28.92
C GLU A 8 4.46 -1.23 27.98
N LYS A 9 4.22 -0.07 27.36
CA LYS A 9 3.38 -0.02 26.17
C LYS A 9 4.16 -0.76 25.11
N GLY A 10 3.71 -1.96 24.75
CA GLY A 10 4.14 -2.61 23.50
C GLY A 10 4.02 -1.62 22.32
N PRO A 11 4.61 -1.93 21.16
CA PRO A 11 4.52 -1.04 20.01
C PRO A 11 3.05 -0.69 19.77
N ALA A 12 2.77 0.61 19.64
CA ALA A 12 1.42 1.08 19.37
C ALA A 12 0.86 0.30 18.17
N PRO A 13 -0.42 -0.11 18.19
CA PRO A 13 -1.04 -0.73 17.03
C PRO A 13 -0.77 0.17 15.81
N GLU A 14 -0.34 -0.46 14.73
CA GLU A 14 0.02 0.26 13.50
C GLU A 14 -1.15 1.14 13.05
N ASN A 15 -0.87 2.40 12.69
CA ASN A 15 -1.87 3.27 12.09
C ASN A 15 -2.39 2.59 10.80
N LEU A 16 -3.71 2.55 10.61
CA LEU A 16 -4.37 1.94 9.46
C LEU A 16 -3.77 2.42 8.13
N GLU A 17 -3.40 3.71 8.06
CA GLU A 17 -2.68 4.29 6.94
C GLU A 17 -1.37 3.54 6.63
N ASN A 18 -0.52 3.31 7.64
CA ASN A 18 0.77 2.64 7.48
C ASN A 18 0.58 1.18 7.05
N GLN A 19 -0.44 0.51 7.59
CA GLN A 19 -0.78 -0.84 7.18
C GLN A 19 -1.18 -0.87 5.70
N LYS A 20 -2.07 0.03 5.27
CA LYS A 20 -2.53 0.10 3.86
C LYS A 20 -1.43 0.56 2.91
N HIS A 21 -0.53 1.43 3.35
CA HIS A 21 0.64 1.82 2.58
C HIS A 21 1.58 0.64 2.37
N ARG A 22 1.78 -0.22 3.38
CA ARG A 22 2.59 -1.44 3.24
C ARG A 22 1.97 -2.45 2.29
N GLU A 23 0.66 -2.69 2.41
CA GLU A 23 -0.08 -3.57 1.48
C GLU A 23 0.05 -3.07 0.03
N LEU A 24 0.00 -1.75 -0.19
CA LEU A 24 0.26 -1.14 -1.50
C LEU A 24 1.70 -1.38 -1.96
N GLN A 25 2.69 -1.16 -1.08
CA GLN A 25 4.10 -1.38 -1.43
C GLN A 25 4.37 -2.83 -1.82
N GLU A 26 3.84 -3.79 -1.07
CA GLU A 26 3.98 -5.22 -1.37
C GLU A 26 3.35 -5.58 -2.73
N ALA A 27 2.19 -5.00 -3.07
CA ALA A 27 1.56 -5.20 -4.37
C ALA A 27 2.36 -4.56 -5.53
N MET A 28 2.93 -3.38 -5.33
CA MET A 28 3.80 -2.73 -6.32
C MET A 28 5.13 -3.49 -6.50
N ASP A 29 5.67 -4.08 -5.43
CA ASP A 29 6.88 -4.89 -5.50
C ASP A 29 6.65 -6.18 -6.32
N GLU A 30 5.44 -6.74 -6.27
CA GLU A 30 5.05 -7.87 -7.11
C GLU A 30 5.04 -7.49 -8.60
N GLU A 31 4.48 -6.33 -8.97
CA GLU A 31 4.57 -5.82 -10.36
C GLU A 31 6.01 -5.66 -10.82
N ASN A 32 6.86 -5.04 -9.99
CA ASN A 32 8.27 -4.82 -10.30
C ASN A 32 9.02 -6.13 -10.51
N ARG A 33 8.70 -7.15 -9.70
CA ARG A 33 9.27 -8.49 -9.86
C ARG A 33 8.85 -9.10 -11.21
N ILE A 34 7.58 -9.01 -11.58
CA ILE A 34 7.08 -9.55 -12.86
C ILE A 34 7.72 -8.81 -14.03
N MET A 35 7.83 -7.48 -13.98
CA MET A 35 8.56 -6.69 -14.99
C MET A 35 10.01 -7.16 -15.14
N THR A 36 10.70 -7.42 -14.03
CA THR A 36 12.08 -7.93 -14.04
C THR A 36 12.16 -9.31 -14.72
N GLU A 37 11.18 -10.19 -14.51
CA GLU A 37 11.16 -11.49 -15.20
C GLU A 37 10.85 -11.35 -16.69
N ILE A 38 9.99 -10.42 -17.09
CA ILE A 38 9.75 -10.09 -18.50
C ILE A 38 11.04 -9.59 -19.17
N GLU A 39 11.79 -8.71 -18.52
CA GLU A 39 13.09 -8.24 -19.01
C GLU A 39 14.09 -9.39 -19.18
N LYS A 40 14.11 -10.35 -18.25
CA LYS A 40 14.93 -11.56 -18.38
C LYS A 40 14.51 -12.43 -19.55
N VAL A 41 13.22 -12.54 -19.87
CA VAL A 41 12.77 -13.29 -21.04
C VAL A 41 13.34 -12.65 -22.31
N PHE A 42 13.25 -11.33 -22.45
CA PHE A 42 13.83 -10.63 -23.60
C PHE A 42 15.35 -10.76 -23.66
N ALA A 43 16.04 -10.70 -22.52
CA ALA A 43 17.49 -10.80 -22.48
C ALA A 43 18.01 -12.20 -22.86
N ASN A 44 17.27 -13.26 -22.52
CA ASN A 44 17.71 -14.65 -22.69
C ASN A 44 17.11 -15.35 -23.92
N THR A 45 16.18 -14.71 -24.65
CA THR A 45 15.50 -15.30 -25.80
C THR A 45 15.83 -14.50 -27.07
N PRO A 46 16.78 -14.96 -27.91
CA PRO A 46 17.21 -14.21 -29.09
C PRO A 46 16.13 -14.02 -30.15
N ASP A 47 15.20 -14.98 -30.26
CA ASP A 47 14.03 -14.85 -31.13
C ASP A 47 12.97 -14.00 -30.44
N LYS A 48 12.72 -12.82 -31.00
CA LYS A 48 11.75 -11.86 -30.46
C LYS A 48 10.33 -12.40 -30.48
N VAL A 49 9.96 -13.19 -31.49
CA VAL A 49 8.61 -13.74 -31.61
C VAL A 49 8.36 -14.77 -30.52
N GLU A 50 9.37 -15.61 -30.24
CA GLU A 50 9.30 -16.58 -29.15
C GLU A 50 9.29 -15.87 -27.78
N ALA A 51 10.10 -14.82 -27.60
CA ALA A 51 10.11 -14.01 -26.38
C ALA A 51 8.72 -13.38 -26.12
N GLU A 52 8.13 -12.75 -27.13
CA GLU A 52 6.79 -12.15 -27.05
C GLU A 52 5.73 -13.20 -26.73
N LYS A 53 5.82 -14.39 -27.33
CA LYS A 53 4.90 -15.50 -27.02
C LYS A 53 5.01 -15.93 -25.56
N ILE A 54 6.22 -16.13 -25.04
CA ILE A 54 6.45 -16.50 -23.64
C ILE A 54 5.86 -15.43 -22.71
N ILE A 55 6.05 -14.14 -23.04
CA ILE A 55 5.52 -13.01 -22.26
C ILE A 55 4.00 -13.01 -22.27
N LEU A 56 3.38 -13.11 -23.44
CA LEU A 56 1.92 -13.07 -23.57
C LEU A 56 1.25 -14.27 -22.90
N GLU A 57 1.84 -15.46 -22.99
CA GLU A 57 1.25 -16.67 -22.44
C GLU A 57 1.47 -16.81 -20.92
N ASN A 58 2.61 -16.38 -20.39
CA ASN A 58 2.99 -16.67 -19.00
C ASN A 58 3.04 -15.44 -18.10
N TRP A 59 3.46 -14.28 -18.63
CA TRP A 59 3.74 -13.11 -17.80
C TRP A 59 2.66 -12.04 -17.86
N ALA A 60 2.02 -11.85 -19.03
CA ALA A 60 0.95 -10.87 -19.19
C ALA A 60 -0.27 -11.15 -18.28
N PRO A 61 -0.73 -12.40 -18.09
CA PRO A 61 -1.81 -12.67 -17.15
C PRO A 61 -1.44 -12.36 -15.70
N LEU A 62 -0.19 -12.68 -15.30
CA LEU A 62 0.31 -12.38 -13.96
C LEU A 62 0.45 -10.88 -13.72
N MET A 63 0.91 -10.14 -14.74
CA MET A 63 0.99 -8.69 -14.68
C MET A 63 -0.40 -8.06 -14.53
N ASP A 64 -1.38 -8.51 -15.32
CA ASP A 64 -2.76 -8.02 -15.22
C ASP A 64 -3.36 -8.27 -13.83
N GLU A 65 -3.09 -9.44 -13.23
CA GLU A 65 -3.51 -9.73 -11.85
C GLU A 65 -2.80 -8.84 -10.82
N ALA A 66 -1.47 -8.66 -10.95
CA ALA A 66 -0.69 -7.82 -10.05
C ALA A 66 -1.14 -6.34 -10.11
N MET A 67 -1.36 -5.80 -11.32
CA MET A 67 -1.88 -4.45 -11.52
C MET A 67 -3.28 -4.24 -10.94
N LYS A 68 -4.13 -5.26 -10.97
CA LYS A 68 -5.44 -5.20 -10.31
C LYS A 68 -5.29 -5.12 -8.79
N LYS A 69 -4.44 -5.97 -8.21
CA LYS A 69 -4.18 -5.99 -6.76
C LYS A 69 -3.59 -4.66 -6.27
N SER A 70 -2.60 -4.12 -6.97
CA SER A 70 -2.00 -2.83 -6.61
C SER A 70 -3.00 -1.69 -6.74
N GLY A 71 -3.86 -1.69 -7.76
CA GLY A 71 -4.91 -0.69 -7.94
C GLY A 71 -5.94 -0.74 -6.79
N GLU A 72 -6.32 -1.93 -6.36
CA GLU A 72 -7.19 -2.12 -5.18
C GLU A 72 -6.51 -1.65 -3.90
N ALA A 73 -5.23 -1.99 -3.69
CA ALA A 73 -4.46 -1.55 -2.54
C ALA A 73 -4.26 -0.02 -2.52
N GLN A 74 -4.03 0.59 -3.69
CA GLN A 74 -3.88 2.03 -3.84
C GLN A 74 -5.18 2.75 -3.48
N LYS A 75 -6.31 2.22 -3.93
CA LYS A 75 -7.63 2.73 -3.56
C LYS A 75 -7.86 2.62 -2.06
N ALA A 76 -7.56 1.47 -1.45
CA ALA A 76 -7.72 1.25 -0.02
C ALA A 76 -6.85 2.21 0.81
N TRP A 77 -5.60 2.45 0.41
CA TRP A 77 -4.73 3.42 1.06
C TRP A 77 -5.26 4.86 0.91
N SER A 78 -5.73 5.23 -0.29
CA SER A 78 -6.31 6.55 -0.54
C SER A 78 -7.58 6.80 0.28
N ASP A 79 -8.45 5.78 0.40
CA ASP A 79 -9.65 5.85 1.22
C ASP A 79 -9.29 6.00 2.71
N ALA A 80 -8.29 5.25 3.20
CA ALA A 80 -7.80 5.38 4.58
C ALA A 80 -7.23 6.78 4.87
N MET A 81 -6.47 7.35 3.92
CA MET A 81 -5.95 8.73 4.02
C MET A 81 -7.08 9.76 4.10
N ARG A 82 -8.11 9.62 3.27
CA ARG A 82 -9.27 10.52 3.27
C ARG A 82 -10.00 10.46 4.60
N GLU A 83 -10.27 9.26 5.12
CA GLU A 83 -10.94 9.07 6.41
C GLU A 83 -10.14 9.65 7.57
N ALA A 84 -8.81 9.49 7.56
CA ALA A 84 -7.93 10.08 8.56
C ALA A 84 -8.01 11.62 8.54
N TYR A 85 -7.94 12.22 7.35
CA TYR A 85 -8.04 13.66 7.17
C TYR A 85 -9.41 14.22 7.59
N GLU A 86 -10.51 13.56 7.22
CA GLU A 86 -11.85 13.97 7.62
C GLU A 86 -12.06 13.89 9.13
N ARG A 87 -11.45 12.89 9.79
CA ARG A 87 -11.47 12.78 11.26
C ARG A 87 -10.69 13.91 11.92
N GLU A 88 -9.47 14.16 11.47
CA GLU A 88 -8.63 15.24 12.01
C GLU A 88 -9.31 16.60 11.83
N LYS A 89 -9.88 16.87 10.65
CA LYS A 89 -10.63 18.10 10.39
C LYS A 89 -11.80 18.26 11.37
N LYS A 90 -12.57 17.20 11.60
CA LYS A 90 -13.69 17.24 12.54
C LYS A 90 -13.23 17.50 13.98
N GLU A 91 -12.15 16.86 14.41
CA GLU A 91 -11.58 17.08 15.73
C GLU A 91 -11.11 18.54 15.91
N LEU A 92 -10.50 19.13 14.88
CA LEU A 92 -10.12 20.55 14.87
C LEU A 92 -11.33 21.48 14.93
N ASP A 93 -12.37 21.22 14.12
CA ASP A 93 -13.60 22.01 14.11
C ASP A 93 -14.32 21.97 15.47
N ASP A 94 -14.30 20.83 16.16
CA ASP A 94 -14.92 20.67 17.47
C ASP A 94 -14.09 21.35 18.57
N MET A 95 -12.75 21.26 18.53
CA MET A 95 -11.86 22.01 19.42
C MET A 95 -12.03 23.54 19.25
N GLU A 96 -12.16 24.03 18.02
CA GLU A 96 -12.39 25.46 17.75
C GLU A 96 -13.72 25.94 18.34
N LYS A 97 -14.80 25.15 18.22
CA LYS A 97 -16.10 25.49 18.81
C LYS A 97 -16.05 25.51 20.33
N ASP A 98 -15.31 24.59 20.96
CA ASP A 98 -15.19 24.54 22.41
C ASP A 98 -14.36 25.71 22.96
N LEU A 99 -13.30 26.11 22.25
CA LEU A 99 -12.51 27.30 22.58
C LEU A 99 -13.29 28.61 22.44
N ASN A 100 -14.20 28.70 21.45
CA ASN A 100 -15.04 29.88 21.24
C ASN A 100 -16.24 29.99 22.20
N LYS A 101 -16.46 28.98 23.07
CA LYS A 101 -17.54 28.95 24.08
C LYS A 101 -17.05 29.18 25.52
N GLY A 102 -15.74 29.18 25.76
CA GLY A 102 -15.10 29.48 27.06
C GLY A 102 -14.71 30.94 27.18
#